data_AF-A0A6G2FH32-F1
#
_entry.id   AF-A0A6G2FH32-F1
#
_cell.length_a   1.000
_cell.length_b   1.000
_cell.length_c   1.000
_cell.angle_alpha   90.00
_cell.angle_beta   90.00
_cell.angle_gamma   90.00
#
_symmetry.space_group_name_H-M   'P 1'
#
loop_
_entity.id
_entity.type
_entity.pdbx_description
1 polymer ?
#
loop_
_entity_poly.entity_id
_entity_poly.type
_entity_poly.pdbx_seq_one_letter_code
_entity_poly.pdbx_strand_id
1 'polypeptide(L)'
;MKKNFFVSLSKEVYLFLVRLCSLGKRRKNDKIIFLVSFPSTSNYVLEALAEAYGDRLIICYTRNARQMVSVFEKQGFKSYLVDSFAILCLKIIPILKKSKLIICDNYFAFLGGMILDKQTNVVQIWHANGAIKKFGLQAQYAKNAAPADRRRYQKVYNKFTHFVVSSPTMATIFKDSYNIDPIFLKFGYPLTDYYYQLDDETITYQKNALLEDMNKKIALYLPTYRENTDDNNP
;
A
#
# COMPACT_ATOMS: atom_id res chain seq x y z
N MET A 1 27.99 14.80 5.17
CA MET A 1 28.00 13.66 6.13
C MET A 1 27.03 13.82 7.31
N LYS A 2 27.03 14.93 8.07
CA LYS A 2 26.19 15.09 9.28
C LYS A 2 24.67 14.97 9.02
N LYS A 3 24.13 15.58 7.95
CA LYS A 3 22.68 15.56 7.61
C LYS A 3 22.14 14.14 7.40
N ASN A 4 22.89 13.26 6.74
CA ASN A 4 22.48 11.88 6.49
C ASN A 4 22.50 11.03 7.78
N PHE A 5 23.40 11.34 8.71
CA PHE A 5 23.47 10.66 10.00
C PHE A 5 22.24 10.95 10.88
N PHE A 6 21.85 12.23 11.02
CA PHE A 6 20.67 12.60 11.81
C PHE A 6 19.37 12.01 11.24
N VAL A 7 19.22 11.98 9.90
CA VAL A 7 18.06 11.35 9.24
C VAL A 7 18.05 9.84 9.47
N SER A 8 19.20 9.17 9.41
CA SER A 8 19.29 7.73 9.71
C SER A 8 18.95 7.44 11.17
N LEU A 9 19.46 8.26 12.10
CA LEU A 9 19.18 8.11 13.52
C LEU A 9 17.69 8.32 13.84
N SER A 10 17.06 9.35 13.25
CA SER A 10 15.63 9.62 13.47
C SER A 10 14.75 8.47 12.97
N LYS A 11 15.09 7.85 11.84
CA LYS A 11 14.43 6.64 11.33
C LYS A 11 14.55 5.46 12.31
N GLU A 12 15.71 5.23 12.91
CA GLU A 12 15.90 4.15 13.88
C GLU A 12 15.16 4.43 15.20
N VAL A 13 15.22 5.67 15.71
CA VAL A 13 14.44 6.08 16.90
C VAL A 13 12.95 5.91 16.65
N TYR A 14 12.45 6.33 15.48
CA TYR A 14 11.07 6.13 15.08
C TYR A 14 10.66 4.64 15.12
N LEU A 15 11.45 3.76 14.50
CA LEU A 15 11.15 2.32 14.50
C LEU A 15 11.30 1.69 15.88
N PHE A 16 12.22 2.18 16.71
CA PHE A 16 12.37 1.76 18.10
C PHE A 16 11.12 2.12 18.92
N LEU A 17 10.60 3.34 18.81
CA LEU A 17 9.38 3.73 19.49
C LEU A 17 8.16 2.93 19.00
N VAL A 18 8.03 2.72 17.69
CA VAL A 18 7.00 1.82 17.13
C VAL A 18 7.12 0.41 17.72
N ARG A 19 8.35 -0.11 17.86
CA ARG A 19 8.61 -1.40 18.50
C ARG A 19 8.10 -1.42 19.93
N LEU A 20 8.42 -0.40 20.74
CA LEU A 20 7.96 -0.27 22.13
C LEU A 20 6.43 -0.27 22.22
N CYS A 21 5.75 0.53 21.39
CA CYS A 21 4.28 0.57 21.34
C CYS A 21 3.67 -0.76 20.89
N SER A 22 4.44 -1.56 20.16
CA SER A 22 4.06 -2.89 19.70
C SER A 22 4.53 -4.02 20.63
N LEU A 23 5.00 -3.75 21.85
CA LEU A 23 5.29 -4.81 22.83
C LEU A 23 3.99 -5.42 23.38
N GLY A 24 4.12 -6.58 24.04
CA GLY A 24 3.02 -7.28 24.74
C GLY A 24 2.01 -8.00 23.84
N LYS A 25 1.64 -9.24 24.14
CA LYS A 25 0.60 -9.94 23.37
C LYS A 25 -0.77 -9.28 23.57
N ARG A 26 -1.64 -9.35 22.57
CA ARG A 26 -3.02 -8.84 22.65
C ARG A 26 -3.98 -9.93 22.18
N ARG A 27 -5.14 -10.03 22.85
CA ARG A 27 -6.22 -10.95 22.45
C ARG A 27 -6.68 -10.61 21.03
N LYS A 28 -6.75 -11.64 20.18
CA LYS A 28 -7.19 -11.49 18.80
C LYS A 28 -8.67 -11.19 18.69
N ASN A 29 -9.03 -10.43 17.67
CA ASN A 29 -10.39 -10.16 17.25
C ASN A 29 -10.54 -10.44 15.75
N ASP A 30 -11.75 -10.24 15.25
CA ASP A 30 -12.19 -10.49 13.89
C ASP A 30 -12.17 -9.24 13.00
N LYS A 31 -11.65 -8.11 13.51
CA LYS A 31 -11.54 -6.85 12.77
C LYS A 31 -10.52 -6.98 11.64
N ILE A 32 -10.88 -6.45 10.48
CA ILE A 32 -10.05 -6.44 9.27
C ILE A 32 -9.52 -5.03 9.10
N ILE A 33 -8.21 -4.90 8.95
CA ILE A 33 -7.57 -3.60 8.83
C ILE A 33 -7.13 -3.40 7.39
N PHE A 34 -7.49 -2.29 6.77
CA PHE A 34 -6.93 -1.90 5.48
C PHE A 34 -6.00 -0.69 5.67
N LEU A 35 -4.70 -0.91 5.42
CA LEU A 35 -3.69 0.13 5.32
C LEU A 35 -3.68 0.69 3.89
N VAL A 36 -4.07 1.95 3.75
CA VAL A 36 -4.33 2.58 2.45
C VAL A 36 -3.45 3.81 2.24
N SER A 37 -2.80 3.85 1.08
CA SER A 37 -1.97 4.96 0.64
C SER A 37 -2.08 5.29 -0.84
N PHE A 38 -2.75 4.51 -1.67
CA PHE A 38 -2.94 4.81 -3.10
C PHE A 38 -4.43 4.85 -3.46
N PRO A 39 -5.07 6.02 -3.37
CA PRO A 39 -6.52 6.13 -3.57
C PRO A 39 -7.00 5.64 -4.94
N SER A 40 -6.24 5.95 -5.99
CA SER A 40 -6.60 5.64 -7.38
C SER A 40 -6.76 4.14 -7.65
N THR A 41 -6.04 3.29 -6.93
CA THR A 41 -6.09 1.83 -7.10
C THR A 41 -6.85 1.13 -5.98
N SER A 42 -6.95 1.79 -4.82
CA SER A 42 -7.52 1.19 -3.61
C SER A 42 -9.00 1.52 -3.41
N ASN A 43 -9.59 2.49 -4.11
CA ASN A 43 -11.01 2.85 -3.93
C ASN A 43 -11.93 1.65 -4.17
N TYR A 44 -11.81 1.00 -5.33
CA TYR A 44 -12.61 -0.19 -5.67
C TYR A 44 -12.48 -1.30 -4.62
N VAL A 45 -11.26 -1.56 -4.15
CA VAL A 45 -11.02 -2.56 -3.10
C VAL A 45 -11.64 -2.13 -1.78
N LEU A 46 -11.54 -0.84 -1.43
CA LEU A 46 -12.10 -0.31 -0.20
C LEU A 46 -13.64 -0.38 -0.21
N GLU A 47 -14.29 -0.10 -1.34
CA GLU A 47 -15.73 -0.27 -1.55
C GLU A 47 -16.14 -1.72 -1.34
N ALA A 48 -15.47 -2.67 -2.01
CA ALA A 48 -15.75 -4.09 -1.86
C ALA A 48 -15.53 -4.60 -0.42
N LEU A 49 -14.48 -4.11 0.27
CA LEU A 49 -14.24 -4.44 1.68
C LEU A 49 -15.30 -3.82 2.61
N ALA A 50 -15.74 -2.60 2.32
CA ALA A 50 -16.76 -1.90 3.09
C ALA A 50 -18.10 -2.62 3.01
N GLU A 51 -18.51 -3.02 1.81
CA GLU A 51 -19.72 -3.81 1.55
C GLU A 51 -19.66 -5.18 2.24
N ALA A 52 -18.56 -5.91 2.07
CA ALA A 52 -18.44 -7.27 2.58
C ALA A 52 -18.32 -7.37 4.10
N TYR A 53 -17.74 -6.35 4.76
CA TYR A 53 -17.33 -6.46 6.16
C TYR A 53 -17.91 -5.40 7.10
N GLY A 54 -18.50 -4.31 6.59
CA GLY A 54 -19.14 -3.27 7.40
C GLY A 54 -18.31 -2.83 8.60
N ASP A 55 -18.91 -2.88 9.80
CA ASP A 55 -18.28 -2.51 11.07
C ASP A 55 -17.00 -3.28 11.43
N ARG A 56 -16.75 -4.43 10.79
CA ARG A 56 -15.52 -5.21 11.00
C ARG A 56 -14.32 -4.56 10.33
N LEU A 57 -14.53 -3.74 9.30
CA LEU A 57 -13.49 -2.99 8.62
C LEU A 57 -13.03 -1.78 9.44
N ILE A 58 -11.71 -1.61 9.52
CA ILE A 58 -11.09 -0.38 10.04
C ILE A 58 -10.09 0.11 9.00
N ILE A 59 -10.21 1.38 8.64
CA ILE A 59 -9.39 2.02 7.60
C ILE A 59 -8.25 2.75 8.29
N CYS A 60 -7.00 2.49 7.90
CA CYS A 60 -5.84 3.23 8.38
C CYS A 60 -5.14 3.82 7.17
N TYR A 61 -5.11 5.14 7.05
CA TYR A 61 -4.79 5.78 5.78
C TYR A 61 -3.68 6.83 5.92
N THR A 62 -2.95 7.06 4.83
CA THR A 62 -2.03 8.21 4.73
C THR A 62 -2.74 9.45 4.20
N ARG A 63 -2.19 10.64 4.43
CA ARG A 63 -2.81 11.94 4.07
C ARG A 63 -3.32 12.03 2.62
N ASN A 64 -2.62 11.43 1.67
CA ASN A 64 -3.02 11.42 0.27
C ASN A 64 -4.37 10.70 0.03
N ALA A 65 -4.79 9.78 0.90
CA ALA A 65 -6.07 9.09 0.83
C ALA A 65 -7.21 9.77 1.60
N ARG A 66 -6.97 10.95 2.19
CA ARG A 66 -7.95 11.65 3.03
C ARG A 66 -9.28 11.94 2.33
N GLN A 67 -9.24 12.41 1.08
CA GLN A 67 -10.47 12.75 0.35
C GLN A 67 -11.34 11.50 0.14
N MET A 68 -10.76 10.42 -0.37
CA MET A 68 -11.43 9.13 -0.54
C MET A 68 -11.99 8.60 0.78
N VAL A 69 -11.18 8.56 1.84
CA VAL A 69 -11.59 8.00 3.15
C VAL A 69 -12.67 8.84 3.82
N SER A 70 -12.74 10.16 3.57
CA SER A 70 -13.78 11.02 4.13
C SER A 70 -15.19 10.63 3.70
N VAL A 71 -15.34 9.98 2.54
CA VAL A 71 -16.64 9.44 2.08
C VAL A 71 -17.08 8.29 2.99
N PHE A 72 -16.17 7.36 3.30
CA PHE A 72 -16.43 6.23 4.21
C PHE A 72 -16.62 6.67 5.66
N GLU A 73 -15.91 7.71 6.11
CA GLU A 73 -16.13 8.31 7.44
C GLU A 73 -17.56 8.82 7.60
N LYS A 74 -18.11 9.49 6.57
CA LYS A 74 -19.52 9.95 6.56
C LYS A 74 -20.52 8.80 6.56
N GLN A 75 -20.14 7.64 6.03
CA GLN A 75 -20.91 6.40 6.08
C GLN A 75 -20.77 5.65 7.42
N GLY A 76 -19.96 6.16 8.36
CA GLY A 76 -19.80 5.60 9.70
C GLY A 76 -18.61 4.66 9.88
N PHE A 77 -17.76 4.47 8.85
CA PHE A 77 -16.58 3.61 8.97
C PHE A 77 -15.51 4.22 9.89
N LYS A 78 -14.91 3.37 10.72
CA LYS A 78 -13.79 3.78 11.60
C LYS A 78 -12.53 3.96 10.78
N SER A 79 -11.94 5.15 10.86
CA SER A 79 -10.72 5.50 10.17
C SER A 79 -9.65 6.08 11.11
N TYR A 80 -8.37 5.94 10.75
CA TYR A 80 -7.24 6.53 11.50
C TYR A 80 -6.13 7.00 10.56
N LEU A 81 -5.63 8.22 10.77
CA LEU A 81 -4.52 8.77 10.00
C LEU A 81 -3.17 8.22 10.48
N VAL A 82 -2.47 7.49 9.61
CA VAL A 82 -1.17 6.86 9.87
C VAL A 82 -0.06 7.89 10.10
N ASP A 83 -0.12 9.05 9.44
CA ASP A 83 0.91 10.10 9.51
C ASP A 83 1.05 10.74 10.90
N SER A 84 0.01 10.65 11.75
CA SER A 84 0.09 11.14 13.13
C SER A 84 0.75 10.10 14.02
N PHE A 85 1.95 10.38 14.51
CA PHE A 85 2.69 9.45 15.36
C PHE A 85 1.93 9.09 16.65
N ALA A 86 1.22 10.06 17.25
CA ALA A 86 0.39 9.81 18.42
C ALA A 86 -0.77 8.84 18.10
N ILE A 87 -1.47 9.06 16.98
CA ILE A 87 -2.55 8.14 16.53
C ILE A 87 -1.96 6.76 16.19
N LEU A 88 -0.81 6.73 15.52
CA LEU A 88 -0.10 5.50 15.19
C LEU A 88 0.15 4.64 16.44
N CYS A 89 0.73 5.24 17.47
CA CYS A 89 1.10 4.55 18.70
C CYS A 89 -0.10 4.22 19.61
N LEU A 90 -1.04 5.15 19.77
CA LEU A 90 -2.15 5.03 20.72
C LEU A 90 -3.37 4.31 20.17
N LYS A 91 -3.55 4.26 18.83
CA LYS A 91 -4.73 3.68 18.18
C LYS A 91 -4.36 2.59 17.19
N ILE A 92 -3.58 2.92 16.16
CA ILE A 92 -3.34 2.02 15.01
C ILE A 92 -2.57 0.77 15.44
N ILE A 93 -1.39 0.90 16.05
CA ILE A 93 -0.59 -0.24 16.51
C ILE A 93 -1.42 -1.18 17.42
N PRO A 94 -2.12 -0.69 18.46
CA PRO A 94 -3.05 -1.50 19.25
C PRO A 94 -4.08 -2.30 18.44
N ILE A 95 -4.67 -1.68 17.42
CA ILE A 95 -5.69 -2.30 16.56
C ILE A 95 -5.07 -3.38 15.67
N LEU A 96 -3.97 -3.07 14.98
CA LEU A 96 -3.24 -4.04 14.14
C LEU A 96 -2.81 -5.26 14.95
N LYS A 97 -2.35 -5.05 16.19
CA LYS A 97 -1.96 -6.15 17.08
C LYS A 97 -3.10 -7.07 17.49
N LYS A 98 -4.34 -6.58 17.54
CA LYS A 98 -5.54 -7.38 17.82
C LYS A 98 -6.08 -8.07 16.56
N SER A 99 -5.83 -7.54 15.37
CA SER A 99 -6.35 -8.11 14.14
C SER A 99 -5.65 -9.43 13.75
N LYS A 100 -6.41 -10.29 13.07
CA LYS A 100 -5.91 -11.48 12.35
C LYS A 100 -5.61 -11.20 10.87
N LEU A 101 -6.17 -10.14 10.30
CA LEU A 101 -6.01 -9.80 8.87
C LEU A 101 -5.75 -8.31 8.69
N ILE A 102 -4.57 -8.00 8.15
CA ILE A 102 -4.15 -6.66 7.76
C ILE A 102 -3.91 -6.69 6.24
N ILE A 103 -4.62 -5.87 5.49
CA ILE A 103 -4.46 -5.67 4.06
C ILE A 103 -3.65 -4.39 3.86
N CYS A 104 -2.69 -4.39 2.93
CA CYS A 104 -1.84 -3.24 2.62
C CYS A 104 -1.84 -3.03 1.10
N ASP A 105 -2.00 -1.80 0.64
CA ASP A 105 -1.84 -1.44 -0.79
C ASP A 105 -0.41 -1.03 -1.18
N ASN A 106 0.44 -0.85 -0.16
CA ASN A 106 1.78 -0.30 -0.34
C ASN A 106 2.73 -0.70 0.80
N TYR A 107 3.96 -0.19 0.72
CA TYR A 107 4.96 -0.19 1.76
C TYR A 107 4.62 0.81 2.88
N PHE A 108 4.48 0.31 4.11
CA PHE A 108 4.30 1.12 5.31
C PHE A 108 5.52 0.97 6.25
N ALA A 109 6.34 2.02 6.36
CA ALA A 109 7.62 1.95 7.07
C ALA A 109 7.51 1.49 8.53
N PHE A 110 6.44 1.86 9.23
CA PHE A 110 6.23 1.51 10.64
C PHE A 110 6.12 -0.01 10.87
N LEU A 111 5.67 -0.78 9.87
CA LEU A 111 5.59 -2.24 9.98
C LEU A 111 6.94 -2.86 10.33
N GLY A 112 8.05 -2.28 9.88
CA GLY A 112 9.40 -2.77 10.16
C GLY A 112 9.80 -2.70 11.63
N GLY A 113 9.15 -1.84 12.42
CA GLY A 113 9.31 -1.76 13.87
C GLY A 113 8.35 -2.69 14.63
N MET A 114 7.25 -3.11 14.01
CA MET A 114 6.18 -3.83 14.71
C MET A 114 6.54 -5.26 15.08
N ILE A 115 6.04 -5.70 16.23
CA ILE A 115 5.97 -7.11 16.64
C ILE A 115 4.52 -7.57 16.51
N LEU A 116 4.26 -8.29 15.41
CA LEU A 116 2.98 -8.91 15.10
C LEU A 116 2.95 -10.36 15.61
N ASP A 117 1.75 -10.85 15.87
CA ASP A 117 1.52 -12.23 16.25
C ASP A 117 1.64 -13.15 15.02
N LYS A 118 2.07 -14.40 15.21
CA LYS A 118 2.19 -15.37 14.11
C LYS A 118 0.84 -15.69 13.44
N GLN A 119 -0.27 -15.50 14.16
CA GLN A 119 -1.63 -15.66 13.63
C GLN A 119 -2.11 -14.45 12.81
N THR A 120 -1.34 -13.35 12.75
CA THR A 120 -1.71 -12.19 11.95
C THR A 120 -1.19 -12.35 10.53
N ASN A 121 -2.12 -12.46 9.59
CA ASN A 121 -1.81 -12.37 8.17
C ASN A 121 -1.73 -10.90 7.76
N VAL A 122 -0.58 -10.51 7.22
CA VAL A 122 -0.40 -9.25 6.50
C VAL A 122 -0.37 -9.56 5.01
N VAL A 123 -1.40 -9.11 4.29
CA VAL A 123 -1.62 -9.33 2.86
C VAL A 123 -1.28 -8.06 2.11
N GLN A 124 -0.33 -8.14 1.18
CA GLN A 124 0.02 -7.05 0.28
C GLN A 124 -0.73 -7.24 -1.04
N ILE A 125 -1.58 -6.28 -1.41
CA ILE A 125 -2.33 -6.29 -2.68
C ILE A 125 -1.63 -5.52 -3.81
N TRP A 126 -0.61 -4.73 -3.47
CA TRP A 126 0.15 -3.87 -4.37
C TRP A 126 -0.75 -2.87 -5.12
N HIS A 127 -0.14 -2.01 -5.94
CA HIS A 127 -0.82 -0.92 -6.64
C HIS A 127 -0.49 -0.90 -8.14
N ALA A 128 0.13 -1.96 -8.66
CA ALA A 128 0.49 -2.05 -10.07
C ALA A 128 0.28 -3.47 -10.59
N ASN A 129 -0.28 -3.58 -11.80
CA ASN A 129 -0.54 -4.87 -12.47
C ASN A 129 0.74 -5.56 -12.98
N GLY A 130 1.87 -4.84 -13.02
CA GLY A 130 3.10 -5.28 -13.69
C GLY A 130 4.37 -4.76 -13.03
N ALA A 131 5.49 -5.41 -13.36
CA ALA A 131 6.83 -5.06 -12.91
C ALA A 131 7.77 -4.85 -14.10
N ILE A 132 7.62 -3.71 -14.78
CA ILE A 132 8.48 -3.34 -15.92
C ILE A 132 9.86 -2.85 -15.41
N LYS A 133 9.87 -2.16 -14.27
CA LYS A 133 11.11 -1.68 -13.61
C LYS A 133 11.41 -2.54 -12.39
N LYS A 134 12.70 -2.73 -12.09
CA LYS A 134 13.14 -3.36 -10.84
C LYS A 134 12.67 -2.55 -9.63
N PHE A 135 12.06 -3.20 -8.65
CA PHE A 135 11.53 -2.58 -7.43
C PHE A 135 12.07 -3.29 -6.18
N GLY A 136 11.64 -2.86 -4.99
CA GLY A 136 12.11 -3.42 -3.73
C GLY A 136 13.62 -3.24 -3.56
N LEU A 137 14.31 -4.28 -3.12
CA LEU A 137 15.77 -4.31 -2.94
C LEU A 137 16.53 -4.35 -4.27
N GLN A 138 15.87 -4.70 -5.38
CA GLN A 138 16.49 -4.69 -6.70
C GLN A 138 16.47 -3.30 -7.37
N ALA A 139 15.69 -2.36 -6.85
CA ALA A 139 15.64 -0.98 -7.33
C ALA A 139 16.98 -0.26 -7.15
N GLN A 140 17.32 0.65 -8.07
CA GLN A 140 18.59 1.37 -8.03
C GLN A 140 18.76 2.22 -6.76
N TYR A 141 17.69 2.90 -6.32
CA TYR A 141 17.72 3.66 -5.07
C TYR A 141 18.01 2.77 -3.85
N ALA A 142 17.51 1.52 -3.85
CA ALA A 142 17.70 0.60 -2.73
C ALA A 142 19.11 -0.02 -2.74
N LYS A 143 19.68 -0.26 -3.92
CA LYS A 143 21.08 -0.69 -4.07
C LYS A 143 22.06 0.36 -3.60
N ASN A 144 21.78 1.63 -3.90
CA ASN A 144 22.59 2.78 -3.49
C ASN A 144 22.33 3.23 -2.04
N ALA A 145 21.30 2.69 -1.39
CA ALA A 145 20.98 3.03 0.00
C ALA A 145 22.01 2.45 0.97
N ALA A 146 22.21 3.14 2.10
CA ALA A 146 23.09 2.67 3.15
C ALA A 146 22.67 1.27 3.66
N PRO A 147 23.60 0.43 4.14
CA PRO A 147 23.27 -0.91 4.65
C PRO A 147 22.19 -0.90 5.74
N ALA A 148 22.15 0.13 6.58
CA ALA A 148 21.10 0.32 7.59
C ALA A 148 19.72 0.49 6.94
N ASP A 149 19.59 1.34 5.92
CA ASP A 149 18.33 1.56 5.20
C ASP A 149 17.83 0.28 4.52
N ARG A 150 18.73 -0.47 3.87
CA ARG A 150 18.39 -1.77 3.27
C ARG A 150 17.86 -2.76 4.30
N ARG A 151 18.48 -2.83 5.48
CA ARG A 151 17.97 -3.64 6.60
C ARG A 151 16.59 -3.17 7.07
N ARG A 152 16.32 -1.86 7.11
CA ARG A 152 14.99 -1.33 7.45
C ARG A 152 13.94 -1.73 6.41
N TYR A 153 14.25 -1.66 5.12
CA TYR A 153 13.35 -2.11 4.06
C TYR A 153 13.03 -3.61 4.22
N GLN A 154 14.06 -4.44 4.41
CA GLN A 154 13.88 -5.87 4.66
C GLN A 154 13.00 -6.15 5.89
N LYS A 155 13.17 -5.39 6.99
CA LYS A 155 12.32 -5.54 8.19
C LYS A 155 10.83 -5.33 7.90
N VAL A 156 10.49 -4.43 6.98
CA VAL A 156 9.10 -4.22 6.53
C VAL A 156 8.66 -5.38 5.64
N TYR A 157 9.47 -5.75 4.65
CA TYR A 157 9.13 -6.85 3.73
C TYR A 157 8.87 -8.16 4.48
N ASN A 158 9.66 -8.45 5.51
CA ASN A 158 9.50 -9.61 6.39
C ASN A 158 8.18 -9.63 7.18
N LYS A 159 7.37 -8.56 7.13
CA LYS A 159 6.03 -8.56 7.73
C LYS A 159 4.96 -9.09 6.81
N PHE A 160 5.17 -9.02 5.50
CA PHE A 160 4.19 -9.51 4.53
C PHE A 160 4.21 -11.04 4.56
N THR A 161 3.04 -11.59 4.89
CA THR A 161 2.81 -13.04 4.94
C THR A 161 2.24 -13.56 3.63
N HIS A 162 1.52 -12.70 2.91
CA HIS A 162 0.86 -13.02 1.67
C HIS A 162 1.04 -11.87 0.67
N PHE A 163 1.08 -12.22 -0.61
CA PHE A 163 1.01 -11.26 -1.72
C PHE A 163 -0.06 -11.69 -2.70
N VAL A 164 -0.91 -10.75 -3.11
CA VAL A 164 -1.76 -10.92 -4.28
C VAL A 164 -0.93 -10.58 -5.52
N VAL A 165 -0.93 -11.49 -6.49
CA VAL A 165 -0.14 -11.37 -7.72
C VAL A 165 -0.96 -11.78 -8.94
N SER A 166 -0.63 -11.19 -10.09
CA SER A 166 -1.33 -11.46 -11.35
C SER A 166 -0.91 -12.76 -12.05
N SER A 167 0.25 -13.33 -11.70
CA SER A 167 0.77 -14.54 -12.35
C SER A 167 1.85 -15.25 -11.53
N PRO A 168 2.18 -16.53 -11.83
CA PRO A 168 3.35 -17.21 -11.28
C PRO A 168 4.67 -16.46 -11.53
N THR A 169 4.84 -15.87 -12.72
CA THR A 169 6.04 -15.07 -13.05
C THR A 169 6.18 -13.88 -12.11
N MET A 170 5.07 -13.22 -11.79
CA MET A 170 5.08 -12.10 -10.85
C MET A 170 5.44 -12.55 -9.43
N ALA A 171 5.00 -13.73 -9.00
CA ALA A 171 5.41 -14.30 -7.71
C ALA A 171 6.94 -14.43 -7.60
N THR A 172 7.60 -14.96 -8.64
CA THR A 172 9.07 -15.05 -8.68
C THR A 172 9.72 -13.68 -8.62
N ILE A 173 9.24 -12.70 -9.40
CA ILE A 173 9.78 -11.34 -9.38
C ILE A 173 9.63 -10.70 -7.99
N PHE A 174 8.49 -10.88 -7.32
CA PHE A 174 8.25 -10.34 -5.98
C PHE A 174 9.15 -11.02 -4.93
N LYS A 175 9.31 -12.34 -5.00
CA LYS A 175 10.22 -13.11 -4.15
C LYS A 175 11.63 -12.56 -4.21
N ASP A 176 12.15 -12.35 -5.42
CA ASP A 176 13.50 -11.83 -5.63
C ASP A 176 13.64 -10.34 -5.28
N SER A 177 12.61 -9.54 -5.60
CA SER A 177 12.63 -8.09 -5.38
C SER A 177 12.55 -7.73 -3.90
N TYR A 178 11.81 -8.50 -3.10
CA TYR A 178 11.68 -8.27 -1.65
C TYR A 178 12.54 -9.20 -0.80
N ASN A 179 13.19 -10.19 -1.41
CA ASN A 179 14.03 -11.18 -0.75
C ASN A 179 13.29 -11.88 0.41
N ILE A 180 12.10 -12.41 0.10
CA ILE A 180 11.20 -13.13 1.01
C ILE A 180 10.43 -14.20 0.23
N ASP A 181 9.94 -15.25 0.91
CA ASP A 181 9.14 -16.31 0.31
C ASP A 181 7.76 -16.46 1.00
N PRO A 182 6.85 -15.49 0.80
CA PRO A 182 5.51 -15.47 1.38
C PRO A 182 4.55 -16.39 0.62
N ILE A 183 3.31 -16.50 1.08
CA ILE A 183 2.24 -17.17 0.34
C ILE A 183 1.78 -16.26 -0.81
N PHE A 184 1.94 -16.73 -2.05
CA PHE A 184 1.50 -15.99 -3.23
C PHE A 184 0.07 -16.40 -3.65
N LEU A 185 -0.84 -15.44 -3.62
CA LEU A 185 -2.25 -15.56 -4.03
C LEU A 185 -2.38 -15.08 -5.48
N LYS A 186 -2.53 -16.01 -6.41
CA LYS A 186 -2.55 -15.74 -7.86
C LYS A 186 -3.94 -15.32 -8.35
N PHE A 187 -4.49 -14.28 -7.74
CA PHE A 187 -5.88 -13.84 -7.98
C PHE A 187 -6.03 -12.81 -9.10
N GLY A 188 -4.95 -12.35 -9.72
CA GLY A 188 -5.02 -11.24 -10.67
C GLY A 188 -4.68 -9.91 -10.00
N TYR A 189 -5.18 -8.82 -10.58
CA TYR A 189 -5.02 -7.47 -10.06
C TYR A 189 -6.42 -6.89 -9.77
N PRO A 190 -6.78 -6.51 -8.54
CA PRO A 190 -8.17 -6.20 -8.19
C PRO A 190 -8.86 -5.17 -9.09
N LEU A 191 -8.13 -4.17 -9.60
CA LEU A 191 -8.71 -3.15 -10.48
C LEU A 191 -9.10 -3.69 -11.87
N THR A 192 -8.58 -4.85 -12.31
CA THR A 192 -9.04 -5.43 -13.59
C THR A 192 -10.50 -5.84 -13.52
N ASP A 193 -10.98 -6.27 -12.36
CA ASP A 193 -12.37 -6.69 -12.17
C ASP A 193 -13.32 -5.52 -12.42
N TYR A 194 -12.96 -4.33 -11.93
CA TYR A 194 -13.68 -3.09 -12.23
C TYR A 194 -13.83 -2.88 -13.74
N TYR A 195 -12.75 -3.01 -14.52
CA TYR A 195 -12.80 -2.82 -15.96
C TYR A 195 -13.60 -3.88 -16.71
N TYR A 196 -13.59 -5.14 -16.24
CA TYR A 196 -14.39 -6.21 -16.84
C TYR A 196 -15.89 -6.11 -16.50
N GLN A 197 -16.25 -5.37 -15.46
CA GLN A 197 -17.64 -5.16 -15.03
C GLN A 197 -18.29 -3.92 -15.63
N LEU A 198 -17.53 -3.08 -16.35
CA LEU A 198 -18.10 -1.92 -17.05
C LEU A 198 -18.95 -2.37 -18.24
N ASP A 199 -20.18 -1.86 -18.31
CA ASP A 199 -21.07 -2.08 -19.43
C ASP A 199 -20.79 -1.10 -20.60
N ASP A 200 -21.25 -1.46 -21.80
CA ASP A 200 -21.04 -0.69 -23.03
C ASP A 200 -21.70 0.70 -22.98
N GLU A 201 -22.80 0.87 -22.24
CA GLU A 201 -23.46 2.17 -22.09
C GLU A 201 -22.61 3.13 -21.25
N THR A 202 -22.06 2.65 -20.13
CA THR A 202 -21.14 3.38 -19.27
C THR A 202 -19.87 3.76 -20.01
N ILE A 203 -19.28 2.82 -20.76
CA ILE A 203 -18.09 3.08 -21.59
C ILE A 203 -18.41 4.15 -22.65
N THR A 204 -19.55 4.03 -23.33
CA THR A 204 -19.99 4.98 -24.34
C THR A 204 -20.24 6.37 -23.73
N TYR A 205 -20.93 6.44 -22.59
CA TYR A 205 -21.18 7.69 -21.88
C TYR A 205 -19.86 8.39 -21.49
N GLN A 206 -18.92 7.67 -20.90
CA GLN A 206 -17.61 8.22 -20.52
C GLN A 206 -16.80 8.66 -21.75
N LYS A 207 -16.83 7.88 -22.83
CA LYS A 207 -16.20 8.24 -24.10
C LYS A 207 -16.76 9.54 -24.65
N ASN A 208 -18.09 9.70 -24.65
CA ASN A 208 -18.78 10.86 -25.18
C ASN A 208 -18.49 12.11 -24.35
N ALA A 209 -18.39 11.97 -23.03
CA ALA A 209 -18.02 13.07 -22.14
C ALA A 209 -16.59 13.62 -22.39
N LEU A 210 -15.72 12.84 -23.04
CA LEU A 210 -14.34 13.22 -23.38
C LEU A 210 -14.20 13.80 -24.79
N LEU A 211 -15.21 13.65 -25.66
CA LEU A 211 -15.14 14.02 -27.06
C LEU A 211 -16.01 15.24 -27.36
N GLU A 212 -15.41 16.26 -27.97
CA GLU A 212 -16.16 17.36 -28.60
C GLU A 212 -16.81 16.92 -29.93
N ASP A 213 -16.18 15.97 -30.63
CA ASP A 213 -16.66 15.40 -31.90
C ASP A 213 -16.69 13.87 -31.82
N MET A 214 -17.91 13.35 -31.86
CA MET A 214 -18.26 11.93 -31.74
C MET A 214 -17.73 11.05 -32.88
N ASN A 215 -17.35 11.65 -34.02
CA ASN A 215 -16.85 10.91 -35.18
C ASN A 215 -15.33 10.68 -35.13
N LYS A 216 -14.61 11.24 -34.14
CA LYS A 216 -13.16 11.08 -34.01
C LYS A 216 -12.79 9.84 -33.19
N LYS A 217 -11.67 9.22 -33.56
CA LYS A 217 -11.03 8.17 -32.75
C LYS A 217 -10.23 8.81 -31.62
N ILE A 218 -10.18 8.15 -30.46
CA ILE A 218 -9.36 8.57 -29.32
C ILE A 218 -7.99 7.89 -29.40
N ALA A 219 -6.92 8.67 -29.27
CA ALA A 219 -5.57 8.16 -29.06
C ALA A 219 -5.09 8.60 -27.66
N LEU A 220 -4.70 7.63 -26.82
CA LEU A 220 -4.23 7.89 -25.47
C LEU A 220 -2.70 7.74 -25.40
N TYR A 221 -2.01 8.81 -25.04
CA TYR A 221 -0.56 8.82 -24.83
C TYR A 221 -0.23 8.87 -23.33
N LEU A 222 0.45 7.85 -22.81
CA LEU A 222 0.78 7.70 -21.38
C LEU A 222 2.31 7.64 -21.18
N PRO A 223 3.03 8.76 -21.30
CA PRO A 223 4.47 8.77 -21.07
C PRO A 223 4.77 8.53 -19.58
N THR A 224 5.78 7.71 -19.28
CA THR A 224 6.31 7.63 -17.92
C THR A 224 7.15 8.87 -17.61
N TYR A 225 7.08 9.35 -16.37
CA TYR A 225 7.96 10.41 -15.88
C TYR A 225 9.44 10.09 -16.14
N ARG A 226 10.20 11.12 -16.55
CA ARG A 226 11.65 11.10 -16.75
C ARG A 226 12.24 12.18 -15.84
N GLU A 227 13.18 11.80 -14.97
CA GLU A 227 14.00 12.78 -14.26
C GLU A 227 14.89 13.46 -15.30
N ASN A 228 14.60 14.71 -15.67
CA ASN A 228 15.49 15.49 -16.53
C ASN A 228 16.77 15.81 -15.76
N THR A 229 17.93 15.57 -16.37
CA THR A 229 19.22 16.07 -15.86
C THR A 229 19.47 17.54 -16.23
N ASP A 230 18.57 18.17 -16.99
CA ASP A 230 18.78 19.48 -17.62
C ASP A 230 17.76 20.56 -17.21
N ASP A 231 17.29 20.57 -15.96
CA ASP A 231 16.61 21.77 -15.40
C ASP A 231 17.64 22.75 -14.79
N ASN A 232 18.68 23.04 -15.58
CA ASN A 232 19.60 24.17 -15.38
C ASN A 232 19.68 24.96 -16.70
N ASN A 233 18.58 25.59 -17.10
CA ASN A 233 18.59 26.86 -17.84
C ASN A 233 17.18 27.44 -17.93
N PRO A 234 17.06 28.76 -17.74
CA PRO A 234 16.58 29.45 -16.54
C PRO A 234 15.06 29.42 -16.31
#